data_AF-A0A2T2PC93-F1
#
_entry.id   AF-A0A2T2PC93-F1
#
_cell.length_a   1.000
_cell.length_b   1.000
_cell.length_c   1.000
_cell.angle_alpha   90.00
_cell.angle_beta   90.00
_cell.angle_gamma   90.00
#
_symmetry.space_group_name_H-M   'P 1'
#
loop_
_entity.id
_entity.type
_entity.pdbx_description
1 polymer ?
#
loop_
_entity_poly.entity_id
_entity_poly.type
_entity_poly.pdbx_seq_one_letter_code
_entity_poly.pdbx_strand_id
1 'polypeptide(L)'
;MATVRICVCGDEGVGKSSIITSLVKDTFVTAKIQPVLPQVTLPPTLGTPDNVTTTIVDTSALPHERHVLRRELRKSNVILLVYSDHYSYERVALFWMPYFRSLGVNVPVVLCANKSDLVSNGTTSQVVSEEMLPVMNEFKEIDSCIRTSAKEHHNINEVFFLCQKAVTHPIAPLYDSKENALKPAAVSALQRVFHLCDKDKDGYWNDEEINHFQIKCFDKPLGEDDLPSIRRSIERFLPGSMGEHGMDQKAFLLLNKIFAEKGRHETIWIILRQFHYTDSLSLRDTFLHPKFDVPQHSSAELSPAGYRFFVDLFLKFDKDNDGGLNDRELANLFAPTPGVPASWIDSAFPSCTVRNEAGHITLQGWLAQWSMTTFEEPKTTLEYLAYLGFESSDRGGTTNALKVTKARKRRNRPGRVERNVFLCYVLGSGGSGKSALLSAFLQRPFTHTYHPTIKPRSAVNSVELKGGKQCYLILEELGELEPAILENQAKLDACDLLCYTYDSSDPDSFAHIVELRKRYPHLDDLPAVYTALKADQDKTMQRCEQQPDEYTSALNMSAPLHVSATWSSISELFVHLAECATYPSTAFPKQEEEPYDNMTLYLGLGAIACAAASVVIIWKRNGVGG
;
A
#
# COMPACT_ATOMS: atom_id res chain seq x y z
N MET A 1 18.71 -8.20 11.97
CA MET A 1 20.07 -8.21 11.40
C MET A 1 20.20 -9.48 10.60
N ALA A 2 20.56 -9.37 9.32
CA ALA A 2 20.81 -10.55 8.50
C ALA A 2 22.07 -11.26 9.00
N THR A 3 22.04 -12.59 9.05
CA THR A 3 23.18 -13.43 9.41
C THR A 3 23.50 -14.32 8.21
N VAL A 4 24.75 -14.29 7.73
CA VAL A 4 25.19 -15.14 6.61
C VAL A 4 26.04 -16.27 7.15
N ARG A 5 25.61 -17.52 6.92
CA ARG A 5 26.37 -18.72 7.26
C ARG A 5 27.08 -19.27 6.01
N ILE A 6 28.41 -19.19 6.01
CA ILE A 6 29.30 -19.71 4.98
C ILE A 6 29.77 -21.10 5.40
N CYS A 7 29.48 -22.12 4.59
CA CYS A 7 30.04 -23.46 4.77
C CYS A 7 31.23 -23.65 3.82
N VAL A 8 32.43 -23.83 4.39
CA VAL A 8 33.65 -24.07 3.61
C VAL A 8 33.82 -25.57 3.43
N CYS A 9 33.79 -26.04 2.19
CA CYS A 9 33.94 -27.46 1.86
C CYS A 9 34.84 -27.68 0.63
N GLY A 10 35.22 -28.93 0.39
CA GLY A 10 36.21 -29.31 -0.63
C GLY A 10 37.03 -30.51 -0.15
N ASP A 11 37.78 -31.10 -1.07
CA ASP A 11 38.53 -32.34 -0.77
C ASP A 11 39.60 -32.15 0.31
N GLU A 12 40.14 -33.26 0.81
CA GLU A 12 41.22 -33.22 1.80
C GLU A 12 42.47 -32.54 1.21
N GLY A 13 43.16 -31.72 2.01
CA GLY A 13 44.40 -31.07 1.58
C GLY A 13 44.24 -29.83 0.71
N VAL A 14 43.03 -29.42 0.29
CA VAL A 14 42.82 -28.21 -0.55
C VAL A 14 43.05 -26.87 0.16
N GLY A 15 43.24 -26.87 1.49
CA GLY A 15 43.61 -25.68 2.27
C GLY A 15 42.44 -24.89 2.88
N LYS A 16 41.28 -25.53 3.13
CA LYS A 16 40.09 -24.94 3.76
C LYS A 16 40.39 -24.18 5.06
N SER A 17 40.98 -24.87 6.04
CA SER A 17 41.34 -24.29 7.34
C SER A 17 42.41 -23.21 7.23
N SER A 18 43.29 -23.29 6.23
CA SER A 18 44.32 -22.27 5.97
C SER A 18 43.71 -20.96 5.47
N ILE A 19 42.70 -21.01 4.59
CA ILE A 19 41.96 -19.82 4.12
C ILE A 19 41.28 -19.13 5.30
N ILE A 20 40.58 -19.90 6.14
CA ILE A 20 39.87 -19.36 7.32
C ILE A 20 40.87 -18.75 8.32
N THR A 21 41.97 -19.44 8.59
CA THR A 21 43.00 -18.95 9.53
C THR A 21 43.65 -17.67 9.01
N SER A 22 43.93 -17.61 7.70
CA SER A 22 44.49 -16.41 7.05
C SER A 22 43.55 -15.22 7.22
N LEU A 23 42.24 -15.40 7.00
CA LEU A 23 41.25 -14.34 7.21
C LEU A 23 41.24 -13.81 8.65
N VAL A 24 41.34 -14.69 9.66
CA VAL A 24 41.23 -14.29 11.07
C VAL A 24 42.51 -13.64 11.59
N LYS A 25 43.68 -14.05 11.09
CA LYS A 25 45.00 -13.63 11.61
C LYS A 25 45.74 -12.65 10.71
N ASP A 26 45.18 -12.29 9.55
CA ASP A 26 45.81 -11.49 8.49
C ASP A 26 47.21 -11.97 8.07
N THR A 27 47.55 -13.23 8.38
CA THR A 27 48.90 -13.80 8.21
C THR A 27 48.81 -15.30 7.99
N PHE A 28 49.73 -15.84 7.18
CA PHE A 28 49.83 -17.28 6.98
C PHE A 28 50.48 -17.96 8.18
N VAL A 29 49.75 -18.90 8.79
CA VAL A 29 50.25 -19.68 9.92
C VAL A 29 51.07 -20.86 9.41
N THR A 30 52.38 -20.84 9.69
CA THR A 30 53.31 -21.93 9.36
C THR A 30 53.27 -23.09 10.35
N ALA A 31 52.69 -22.89 11.53
CA ALA A 31 52.48 -23.94 12.53
C ALA A 31 51.36 -24.92 12.11
N LYS A 32 51.39 -26.15 12.64
CA LYS A 32 50.41 -27.19 12.33
C LYS A 32 48.99 -26.73 12.74
N ILE A 33 48.15 -26.43 11.75
CA ILE A 33 46.74 -26.02 11.94
C ILE A 33 45.89 -27.27 12.22
N GLN A 34 44.83 -27.12 13.01
CA GLN A 34 43.85 -28.20 13.20
C GLN A 34 43.18 -28.59 11.88
N PRO A 35 42.79 -29.86 11.69
CA PRO A 35 42.20 -30.32 10.43
C PRO A 35 40.83 -29.69 10.11
N VAL A 36 40.08 -29.33 11.16
CA VAL A 36 38.79 -28.62 11.11
C VAL A 36 38.80 -27.58 12.23
N LEU A 37 38.52 -26.33 11.89
CA LEU A 37 38.44 -25.24 12.86
C LEU A 37 37.07 -25.15 13.54
N PRO A 38 36.99 -24.65 14.79
CA PRO A 38 35.71 -24.29 15.39
C PRO A 38 35.02 -23.17 14.60
N GLN A 39 33.70 -23.08 14.74
CA GLN A 39 32.90 -22.05 14.07
C GLN A 39 33.42 -20.65 14.40
N VAL A 40 33.73 -19.87 13.37
CA VAL A 40 34.17 -18.48 13.49
C VAL A 40 32.99 -17.56 13.22
N THR A 41 32.80 -16.54 14.07
CA THR A 41 31.77 -15.51 13.85
C THR A 41 32.45 -14.15 13.75
N LEU A 42 32.30 -13.51 12.61
CA LEU A 42 32.83 -12.18 12.33
C LEU A 42 31.73 -11.15 12.59
N PRO A 43 32.00 -10.12 13.42
CA PRO A 43 31.04 -9.05 13.64
C PRO A 43 30.85 -8.21 12.36
N PRO A 44 29.72 -7.48 12.25
CA PRO A 44 29.54 -6.48 11.22
C PRO A 44 30.68 -5.44 11.29
N THR A 45 31.46 -5.30 10.22
CA THR A 45 32.50 -4.27 10.13
C THR A 45 32.25 -3.39 8.91
N LEU A 46 32.87 -2.21 8.87
CA LEU A 46 32.77 -1.22 7.77
C LEU A 46 33.14 -1.77 6.37
N GLY A 47 33.70 -2.99 6.28
CA GLY A 47 34.02 -3.66 5.01
C GLY A 47 33.08 -4.82 4.61
N THR A 48 32.08 -5.16 5.43
CA THR A 48 31.07 -6.18 5.07
C THR A 48 29.89 -5.54 4.34
N PRO A 49 29.46 -6.03 3.16
CA PRO A 49 28.23 -5.57 2.51
C PRO A 49 27.05 -5.69 3.49
N ASP A 50 26.30 -4.60 3.65
CA ASP A 50 25.07 -4.50 4.45
C ASP A 50 25.17 -4.76 5.98
N ASN A 51 26.35 -4.58 6.60
CA ASN A 51 26.54 -4.77 8.07
C ASN A 51 26.03 -6.14 8.57
N VAL A 52 26.32 -7.19 7.81
CA VAL A 52 25.86 -8.55 8.10
C VAL A 52 26.81 -9.25 9.08
N THR A 53 26.26 -10.02 10.01
CA THR A 53 27.09 -10.91 10.85
C THR A 53 27.40 -12.19 10.08
N THR A 54 28.68 -12.51 9.91
CA THR A 54 29.11 -13.64 9.09
C THR A 54 29.62 -14.78 9.95
N THR A 55 29.01 -15.96 9.78
CA THR A 55 29.42 -17.20 10.44
C THR A 55 30.12 -18.10 9.44
N ILE A 56 31.36 -18.49 9.72
CA ILE A 56 32.16 -19.37 8.88
C ILE A 56 32.29 -20.73 9.55
N VAL A 57 31.95 -21.78 8.81
CA VAL A 57 31.99 -23.17 9.28
C VAL A 57 32.99 -23.93 8.42
N ASP A 58 34.06 -24.41 9.04
CA ASP A 58 34.99 -25.34 8.42
C ASP A 58 34.40 -26.76 8.44
N THR A 59 34.62 -27.54 7.39
CA THR A 59 34.09 -28.91 7.29
C THR A 59 35.13 -29.88 6.79
N SER A 60 35.01 -31.16 7.18
CA SER A 60 35.85 -32.24 6.65
C SER A 60 35.15 -33.01 5.54
N ALA A 61 35.96 -33.51 4.59
CA ALA A 61 35.52 -34.42 3.55
C ALA A 61 35.63 -35.90 3.94
N LEU A 62 36.11 -36.22 5.15
CA LEU A 62 36.33 -37.59 5.59
C LEU A 62 35.01 -38.38 5.70
N PRO A 63 34.98 -39.68 5.33
CA PRO A 63 33.75 -40.47 5.32
C PRO A 63 32.98 -40.50 6.65
N HIS A 64 33.70 -40.52 7.77
CA HIS A 64 33.11 -40.56 9.11
C HIS A 64 32.47 -39.22 9.54
N GLU A 65 32.90 -38.09 8.98
CA GLU A 65 32.33 -36.76 9.28
C GLU A 65 31.22 -36.36 8.30
N ARG A 66 30.86 -37.24 7.36
CA ARG A 66 29.90 -36.93 6.29
C ARG A 66 28.50 -36.57 6.80
N HIS A 67 28.09 -37.08 7.95
CA HIS A 67 26.84 -36.67 8.60
C HIS A 67 26.87 -35.22 9.09
N VAL A 68 28.01 -34.76 9.61
CA VAL A 68 28.22 -33.37 10.04
C VAL A 68 28.22 -32.46 8.81
N LEU A 69 28.99 -32.79 7.78
CA LEU A 69 29.03 -32.06 6.52
C LEU A 69 27.61 -31.86 5.94
N ARG A 70 26.80 -32.92 5.86
CA ARG A 70 25.40 -32.82 5.38
C ARG A 70 24.55 -31.85 6.18
N ARG A 71 24.72 -31.86 7.51
CA ARG A 71 23.97 -30.97 8.40
C ARG A 71 24.39 -29.52 8.22
N GLU A 72 25.69 -29.26 8.07
CA GLU A 72 26.20 -27.89 7.89
C GLU A 72 25.84 -27.33 6.50
N LEU A 73 25.92 -28.13 5.44
CA LEU A 73 25.47 -27.74 4.09
C LEU A 73 23.99 -27.38 4.02
N ARG A 74 23.12 -28.07 4.78
CA ARG A 74 21.68 -27.74 4.83
C ARG A 74 21.37 -26.46 5.60
N LYS A 75 22.28 -26.02 6.47
CA LYS A 75 22.11 -24.81 7.29
C LYS A 75 22.78 -23.58 6.69
N SER A 76 23.65 -23.76 5.70
CA SER A 76 24.39 -22.65 5.09
C SER A 76 23.51 -21.80 4.19
N ASN A 77 23.82 -20.51 4.11
CA ASN A 77 23.24 -19.59 3.13
C ASN A 77 24.08 -19.54 1.85
N VAL A 78 25.36 -19.89 1.93
CA VAL A 78 26.31 -19.94 0.81
C VAL A 78 27.37 -21.01 1.08
N ILE A 79 27.82 -21.66 0.02
CA ILE A 79 28.88 -22.67 0.07
C ILE A 79 30.15 -22.07 -0.55
N LEU A 80 31.25 -22.14 0.17
CA LEU A 80 32.58 -21.86 -0.36
C LEU A 80 33.23 -23.20 -0.73
N LEU A 81 33.24 -23.53 -2.02
CA LEU A 81 33.83 -24.78 -2.52
C LEU A 81 35.27 -24.54 -2.92
N VAL A 82 36.21 -25.20 -2.24
CA VAL A 82 37.65 -25.01 -2.41
C VAL A 82 38.26 -26.18 -3.17
N TYR A 83 39.03 -25.88 -4.22
CA TYR A 83 39.89 -26.82 -4.94
C TYR A 83 41.32 -26.25 -5.03
N SER A 84 42.32 -27.09 -5.29
CA SER A 84 43.72 -26.63 -5.37
C SER A 84 44.59 -27.28 -6.44
N ASP A 85 44.10 -28.34 -7.08
CA ASP A 85 44.81 -29.09 -8.10
C ASP A 85 43.83 -29.66 -9.12
N HIS A 86 44.34 -30.24 -10.21
CA HIS A 86 43.52 -30.78 -11.29
C HIS A 86 42.55 -31.87 -10.81
N TYR A 87 42.98 -32.73 -9.87
CA TYR A 87 42.13 -33.77 -9.30
C TYR A 87 40.94 -33.21 -8.52
N SER A 88 41.18 -32.24 -7.62
CA SER A 88 40.10 -31.61 -6.86
C SER A 88 39.19 -30.73 -7.74
N TYR A 89 39.71 -30.18 -8.84
CA TYR A 89 38.93 -29.49 -9.86
C TYR A 89 37.95 -30.43 -10.58
N GLU A 90 38.39 -31.58 -11.10
CA GLU A 90 37.49 -32.54 -11.77
C GLU A 90 36.36 -33.01 -10.83
N ARG A 91 36.67 -33.14 -9.54
CA ARG A 91 35.69 -33.54 -8.51
C ARG A 91 34.63 -32.49 -8.23
N VAL A 92 34.82 -31.23 -8.62
CA VAL A 92 33.77 -30.20 -8.53
C VAL A 92 32.54 -30.64 -9.32
N ALA A 93 32.72 -30.94 -10.61
CA ALA A 93 31.65 -31.36 -11.51
C ALA A 93 31.19 -32.81 -11.26
N LEU A 94 32.13 -33.73 -11.00
CA LEU A 94 31.82 -35.16 -10.88
C LEU A 94 31.22 -35.57 -9.53
N PHE A 95 31.52 -34.83 -8.46
CA PHE A 95 31.13 -35.21 -7.10
C PHE A 95 30.41 -34.10 -6.35
N TRP A 96 31.03 -32.93 -6.17
CA TRP A 96 30.52 -31.91 -5.24
C TRP A 96 29.19 -31.32 -5.69
N MET A 97 29.08 -30.87 -6.94
CA MET A 97 27.84 -30.28 -7.47
C MET A 97 26.67 -31.30 -7.51
N PRO A 98 26.83 -32.53 -8.04
CA PRO A 98 25.80 -33.57 -7.94
C PRO A 98 25.45 -33.90 -6.49
N TYR A 99 26.42 -33.89 -5.58
CA TYR A 99 26.20 -34.17 -4.17
C TYR A 99 25.32 -33.09 -3.51
N PHE A 100 25.56 -31.81 -3.76
CA PHE A 100 24.70 -30.73 -3.24
C PHE A 100 23.26 -30.88 -3.73
N ARG A 101 23.07 -31.15 -5.02
CA ARG A 101 21.75 -31.42 -5.61
C ARG A 101 21.05 -32.62 -4.96
N SER A 102 21.78 -33.71 -4.71
CA SER A 102 21.23 -34.91 -4.05
C SER A 102 20.76 -34.65 -2.61
N LEU A 103 21.29 -33.62 -1.95
CA LEU A 103 20.90 -33.21 -0.60
C LEU A 103 19.72 -32.23 -0.57
N GLY A 104 19.27 -31.75 -1.74
CA GLY A 104 18.27 -30.69 -1.88
C GLY A 104 18.79 -29.31 -1.48
N VAL A 105 20.11 -29.11 -1.50
CA VAL A 105 20.74 -27.83 -1.13
C VAL A 105 20.77 -26.93 -2.37
N ASN A 106 19.99 -25.86 -2.35
CA ASN A 106 19.87 -24.89 -3.43
C ASN A 106 20.29 -23.50 -2.95
N VAL A 107 21.57 -23.37 -2.61
CA VAL A 107 22.19 -22.12 -2.14
C VAL A 107 23.35 -21.76 -3.07
N PRO A 108 23.72 -20.47 -3.21
CA PRO A 108 24.83 -20.07 -4.07
C PRO A 108 26.14 -20.74 -3.64
N VAL A 109 26.95 -21.08 -4.64
CA VAL A 109 28.29 -21.65 -4.49
C VAL A 109 29.32 -20.66 -5.02
N VAL A 110 30.29 -20.29 -4.18
CA VAL A 110 31.48 -19.55 -4.62
C VAL A 110 32.60 -20.58 -4.79
N LEU A 111 33.10 -20.70 -6.01
CA LEU A 111 34.18 -21.62 -6.34
C LEU A 111 35.55 -20.94 -6.13
N CYS A 112 36.40 -21.58 -5.34
CA CYS A 112 37.68 -21.03 -4.91
C CYS A 112 38.84 -21.92 -5.33
N ALA A 113 39.68 -21.41 -6.23
CA ALA A 113 40.91 -22.04 -6.66
C ALA A 113 42.06 -21.59 -5.74
N ASN A 114 42.33 -22.38 -4.70
CA ASN A 114 43.33 -22.06 -3.69
C ASN A 114 44.73 -22.58 -4.08
N LYS A 115 45.76 -22.09 -3.39
CA LYS A 115 47.18 -22.38 -3.64
C LYS A 115 47.67 -21.88 -5.00
N SER A 116 47.17 -20.71 -5.43
CA SER A 116 47.63 -20.08 -6.68
C SER A 116 49.13 -19.79 -6.69
N ASP A 117 49.79 -19.77 -5.52
CA ASP A 117 51.24 -19.63 -5.35
C ASP A 117 52.05 -20.85 -5.83
N LEU A 118 51.42 -22.03 -5.96
CA LEU A 118 52.09 -23.25 -6.42
C LEU A 118 52.01 -23.44 -7.94
N VAL A 119 51.16 -22.69 -8.63
CA VAL A 119 50.89 -22.86 -10.07
C VAL A 119 51.89 -22.05 -10.89
N SER A 120 52.95 -22.71 -11.36
CA SER A 120 54.02 -22.11 -12.17
C SER A 120 53.75 -22.07 -13.69
N ASN A 121 52.63 -22.64 -14.19
CA ASN A 121 52.42 -22.90 -15.62
C ASN A 121 51.14 -22.31 -16.25
N GLY A 122 50.50 -21.31 -15.65
CA GLY A 122 49.35 -20.65 -16.28
C GLY A 122 49.18 -19.20 -15.83
N THR A 123 49.04 -18.29 -16.79
CA THR A 123 48.59 -16.92 -16.48
C THR A 123 47.16 -16.97 -15.91
N THR A 124 46.80 -16.01 -15.05
CA THR A 124 45.44 -15.93 -14.48
C THR A 124 44.35 -16.02 -15.53
N SER A 125 44.58 -15.44 -16.72
CA SER A 125 43.65 -15.49 -17.85
C SER A 125 43.38 -16.91 -18.36
N GLN A 126 44.40 -17.79 -18.39
CA GLN A 126 44.25 -19.18 -18.88
C GLN A 126 43.40 -20.02 -17.93
N VAL A 127 43.65 -19.92 -16.61
CA VAL A 127 42.86 -20.64 -15.60
C VAL A 127 41.39 -20.18 -15.62
N VAL A 128 41.15 -18.88 -15.80
CA VAL A 128 39.78 -18.36 -15.93
C VAL A 128 39.08 -18.93 -17.16
N SER A 129 39.75 -18.98 -18.32
CA SER A 129 39.15 -19.47 -19.56
C SER A 129 38.98 -20.98 -19.64
N GLU A 130 39.94 -21.75 -19.11
CA GLU A 130 39.98 -23.21 -19.27
C GLU A 130 39.33 -23.97 -18.11
N GLU A 131 39.31 -23.40 -16.90
CA GLU A 131 38.72 -24.04 -15.72
C GLU A 131 37.44 -23.34 -15.23
N MET A 132 37.49 -22.03 -14.97
CA MET A 132 36.41 -21.36 -14.25
C MET A 132 35.16 -21.12 -15.12
N LEU A 133 35.33 -20.63 -16.36
CA LEU A 133 34.21 -20.34 -17.26
C LEU A 133 33.39 -21.58 -17.63
N PRO A 134 33.99 -22.75 -17.96
CA PRO A 134 33.22 -23.96 -18.27
C PRO A 134 32.31 -24.39 -17.12
N VAL A 135 32.84 -24.43 -15.89
CA VAL A 135 32.10 -24.90 -14.72
C VAL A 135 30.99 -23.90 -14.32
N MET A 136 31.23 -22.59 -14.42
CA MET A 136 30.17 -21.58 -14.23
C MET A 136 29.04 -21.69 -15.26
N ASN A 137 29.37 -22.02 -16.51
CA ASN A 137 28.37 -22.19 -17.55
C ASN A 137 27.53 -23.45 -17.33
N GLU A 138 28.16 -24.54 -16.88
CA GLU A 138 27.53 -25.83 -16.61
C GLU A 138 26.64 -25.82 -15.35
N PHE A 139 27.09 -25.19 -14.26
CA PHE A 139 26.39 -25.19 -12.98
C PHE A 139 25.91 -23.79 -12.58
N LYS A 140 24.60 -23.56 -12.66
CA LYS A 140 23.97 -22.26 -12.34
C LYS A 140 23.98 -21.91 -10.85
N GLU A 141 24.20 -22.90 -10.00
CA GLU A 141 24.40 -22.69 -8.57
C GLU A 141 25.75 -22.02 -8.26
N ILE A 142 26.72 -22.08 -9.19
CA ILE A 142 28.00 -21.38 -9.04
C ILE A 142 27.79 -19.91 -9.42
N ASP A 143 27.85 -19.06 -8.41
CA ASP A 143 27.65 -17.62 -8.54
C ASP A 143 28.92 -16.92 -9.05
N SER A 144 30.06 -17.27 -8.45
CA SER A 144 31.34 -16.60 -8.69
C SER A 144 32.50 -17.57 -8.56
N CYS A 145 33.57 -17.33 -9.34
CA CYS A 145 34.83 -18.05 -9.26
C CYS A 145 35.97 -17.10 -8.88
N ILE A 146 36.84 -17.52 -7.97
CA ILE A 146 37.98 -16.70 -7.53
C ILE A 146 39.23 -17.54 -7.29
N ARG A 147 40.40 -16.98 -7.63
CA ARG A 147 41.71 -17.56 -7.29
C ARG A 147 42.20 -16.96 -5.99
N THR A 148 42.68 -17.80 -5.08
CA THR A 148 43.22 -17.38 -3.78
C THR A 148 44.55 -18.02 -3.47
N SER A 149 45.34 -17.34 -2.64
CA SER A 149 46.52 -17.91 -1.99
C SER A 149 46.48 -17.59 -0.51
N ALA A 150 46.20 -18.60 0.32
CA ALA A 150 46.28 -18.44 1.76
C ALA A 150 47.70 -18.09 2.23
N LYS A 151 48.74 -18.50 1.49
CA LYS A 151 50.15 -18.25 1.81
C LYS A 151 50.55 -16.79 1.56
N GLU A 152 50.13 -16.23 0.43
CA GLU A 152 50.44 -14.87 0.02
C GLU A 152 49.38 -13.85 0.46
N HIS A 153 48.34 -14.31 1.14
CA HIS A 153 47.15 -13.52 1.51
C HIS A 153 46.40 -12.94 0.29
N HIS A 154 46.56 -13.57 -0.88
CA HIS A 154 45.96 -13.09 -2.13
C HIS A 154 44.46 -13.45 -2.18
N ASN A 155 43.60 -12.43 -2.40
CA ASN A 155 42.15 -12.55 -2.55
C ASN A 155 41.39 -13.23 -1.39
N ILE A 156 42.01 -13.33 -0.21
CA ILE A 156 41.36 -13.95 0.95
C ILE A 156 40.16 -13.12 1.42
N ASN A 157 40.30 -11.79 1.53
CA ASN A 157 39.17 -10.94 1.90
C ASN A 157 38.07 -10.95 0.82
N GLU A 158 38.48 -10.94 -0.45
CA GLU A 158 37.58 -10.92 -1.60
C GLU A 158 36.71 -12.18 -1.68
N VAL A 159 37.24 -13.37 -1.41
CA VAL A 159 36.43 -14.60 -1.49
C VAL A 159 35.30 -14.61 -0.46
N PHE A 160 35.53 -14.10 0.75
CA PHE A 160 34.48 -13.99 1.77
C PHE A 160 33.53 -12.83 1.47
N PHE A 161 34.01 -11.74 0.87
CA PHE A 161 33.16 -10.67 0.36
C PHE A 161 32.20 -11.18 -0.74
N LEU A 162 32.70 -11.94 -1.72
CA LEU A 162 31.86 -12.58 -2.75
C LEU A 162 30.84 -13.55 -2.16
N CYS A 163 31.21 -14.33 -1.14
CA CYS A 163 30.26 -15.20 -0.44
C CYS A 163 29.12 -14.40 0.22
N GLN A 164 29.44 -13.28 0.86
CA GLN A 164 28.42 -12.41 1.45
C GLN A 164 27.54 -11.79 0.37
N LYS A 165 28.16 -11.30 -0.71
CA LYS A 165 27.47 -10.70 -1.87
C LYS A 165 26.50 -11.66 -2.55
N ALA A 166 26.88 -12.92 -2.73
CA ALA A 166 26.01 -13.93 -3.36
C ALA A 166 24.71 -14.17 -2.56
N VAL A 167 24.72 -13.90 -1.25
CA VAL A 167 23.53 -14.00 -0.39
C VAL A 167 22.78 -12.67 -0.33
N THR A 168 23.50 -11.55 -0.19
CA THR A 168 22.88 -10.23 -0.05
C THR A 168 22.35 -9.69 -1.38
N HIS A 169 22.88 -10.09 -2.53
CA HIS A 169 22.50 -9.57 -3.84
C HIS A 169 22.27 -10.72 -4.83
N PRO A 170 21.30 -11.63 -4.58
CA PRO A 170 21.17 -12.84 -5.40
C PRO A 170 20.73 -12.51 -6.83
N ILE A 171 21.39 -13.08 -7.83
CA ILE A 171 21.01 -12.90 -9.25
C ILE A 171 19.77 -13.74 -9.64
N ALA A 172 19.55 -14.87 -8.95
CA ALA A 172 18.51 -15.84 -9.28
C ALA A 172 17.09 -15.28 -9.40
N PRO A 173 16.58 -14.37 -8.53
CA PRO A 173 15.25 -13.78 -8.72
C PRO A 173 15.20 -12.72 -9.83
N LEU A 174 16.33 -12.15 -10.23
CA LEU A 174 16.39 -11.05 -11.21
C LEU A 174 16.47 -11.54 -12.65
N TYR A 175 17.29 -12.54 -12.92
CA TYR A 175 17.69 -12.92 -14.28
C TYR A 175 17.56 -14.42 -14.54
N ASP A 176 17.05 -14.76 -15.72
CA ASP A 176 17.04 -16.12 -16.23
C ASP A 176 18.13 -16.30 -17.30
N SER A 177 19.18 -17.06 -16.94
CA SER A 177 20.30 -17.36 -17.83
C SER A 177 19.95 -18.28 -19.01
N LYS A 178 18.83 -19.01 -18.98
CA LYS A 178 18.41 -19.87 -20.09
C LYS A 178 17.75 -19.05 -21.20
N GLU A 179 16.81 -18.20 -20.80
CA GLU A 179 16.08 -17.31 -21.70
C GLU A 179 16.87 -16.05 -22.06
N ASN A 180 18.02 -15.84 -21.41
CA ASN A 180 18.81 -14.61 -21.47
C ASN A 180 17.93 -13.36 -21.27
N ALA A 181 17.10 -13.37 -20.23
CA ALA A 181 16.09 -12.35 -19.99
C ALA A 181 15.91 -12.07 -18.49
N LEU A 182 15.51 -10.84 -18.16
CA LEU A 182 15.06 -10.51 -16.81
C LEU A 182 13.75 -11.24 -16.52
N LYS A 183 13.59 -11.71 -15.28
CA LYS A 183 12.37 -12.41 -14.86
C LYS A 183 11.18 -11.43 -14.79
N PRO A 184 9.94 -11.90 -15.00
CA PRO A 184 8.76 -11.02 -15.02
C PRO A 184 8.58 -10.15 -13.78
N ALA A 185 8.84 -10.70 -12.58
CA ALA A 185 8.75 -9.95 -11.33
C ALA A 185 9.79 -8.81 -11.26
N ALA A 186 11.01 -9.05 -11.74
CA ALA A 186 12.07 -8.03 -11.79
C ALA A 186 11.74 -6.94 -12.83
N VAL A 187 11.20 -7.34 -13.98
CA VAL A 187 10.72 -6.41 -15.01
C VAL A 187 9.61 -5.52 -14.44
N SER A 188 8.58 -6.10 -13.82
CA SER A 188 7.48 -5.34 -13.21
C SER A 188 7.99 -4.37 -12.14
N ALA A 189 8.91 -4.82 -11.28
CA ALA A 189 9.49 -3.98 -10.24
C ALA A 189 10.26 -2.78 -10.82
N LEU A 190 11.10 -3.02 -11.83
CA LEU A 190 11.87 -1.99 -12.53
C LEU A 190 10.97 -1.05 -13.35
N GLN A 191 9.91 -1.56 -13.98
CA GLN A 191 8.93 -0.73 -14.66
C GLN A 191 8.26 0.22 -13.69
N ARG A 192 7.86 -0.22 -12.49
CA ARG A 192 7.34 0.70 -11.46
C ARG A 192 8.37 1.76 -11.09
N VAL A 193 9.64 1.39 -10.89
CA VAL A 193 10.71 2.38 -10.62
C VAL A 193 10.80 3.41 -11.75
N PHE A 194 10.75 2.95 -13.01
CA PHE A 194 10.73 3.83 -14.19
C PHE A 194 9.63 4.89 -14.08
N HIS A 195 8.39 4.46 -13.89
CA HIS A 195 7.24 5.36 -13.78
C HIS A 195 7.31 6.30 -12.57
N LEU A 196 8.00 5.93 -11.48
CA LEU A 196 8.09 6.80 -10.28
C LEU A 196 9.14 7.90 -10.42
N CYS A 197 10.22 7.63 -11.17
CA CYS A 197 11.27 8.62 -11.42
C CYS A 197 10.95 9.56 -12.57
N ASP A 198 10.10 9.12 -13.50
CA ASP A 198 9.49 9.99 -14.52
C ASP A 198 8.59 11.02 -13.78
N LYS A 199 9.07 12.25 -13.65
CA LYS A 199 8.45 13.30 -12.82
C LYS A 199 7.41 14.10 -13.60
N ASP A 200 7.62 14.29 -14.90
CA ASP A 200 6.71 15.00 -15.80
C ASP A 200 5.69 14.07 -16.51
N LYS A 201 5.86 12.76 -16.37
CA LYS A 201 4.99 11.70 -16.91
C LYS A 201 4.97 11.66 -18.43
N ASP A 202 6.03 12.10 -19.08
CA ASP A 202 6.12 12.10 -20.54
C ASP A 202 6.43 10.70 -21.14
N GLY A 203 6.87 9.76 -20.31
CA GLY A 203 7.23 8.38 -20.69
C GLY A 203 8.72 8.18 -21.00
N TYR A 204 9.54 9.21 -20.83
CA TYR A 204 10.98 9.23 -21.00
C TYR A 204 11.66 9.72 -19.72
N TRP A 205 12.96 9.43 -19.59
CA TRP A 205 13.80 10.06 -18.58
C TRP A 205 14.74 11.04 -19.25
N ASN A 206 14.57 12.31 -18.93
CA ASN A 206 15.49 13.36 -19.34
C ASN A 206 16.76 13.38 -18.46
N ASP A 207 17.76 14.21 -18.81
CA ASP A 207 19.05 14.24 -18.11
C ASP A 207 18.94 14.67 -16.64
N GLU A 208 17.97 15.52 -16.32
CA GLU A 208 17.70 15.95 -14.94
C GLU A 208 17.11 14.80 -14.12
N GLU A 209 16.17 14.05 -14.69
CA GLU A 209 15.55 12.88 -14.05
C GLU A 209 16.53 11.74 -13.86
N ILE A 210 17.40 11.48 -14.85
CA ILE A 210 18.45 10.47 -14.73
C ILE A 210 19.42 10.85 -13.62
N ASN A 211 19.81 12.14 -13.52
CA ASN A 211 20.69 12.60 -12.45
C ASN A 211 20.01 12.52 -11.08
N HIS A 212 18.74 12.91 -10.97
CA HIS A 212 17.97 12.79 -9.73
C HIS A 212 17.82 11.33 -9.30
N PHE A 213 17.54 10.42 -10.25
CA PHE A 213 17.53 8.98 -10.01
C PHE A 213 18.87 8.46 -9.49
N GLN A 214 19.98 8.89 -10.12
CA GLN A 214 21.32 8.50 -9.70
C GLN A 214 21.59 8.94 -8.26
N ILE A 215 21.36 10.21 -7.95
CA ILE A 215 21.59 10.75 -6.60
C ILE A 215 20.72 10.00 -5.59
N LYS A 216 19.44 9.76 -5.92
CA LYS A 216 18.51 9.05 -5.04
C LYS A 216 18.94 7.60 -4.75
N CYS A 217 19.52 6.89 -5.72
CA CYS A 217 19.86 5.47 -5.55
C CYS A 217 21.30 5.22 -5.08
N PHE A 218 22.24 6.09 -5.43
CA PHE A 218 23.68 5.83 -5.26
C PHE A 218 24.42 6.91 -4.46
N ASP A 219 23.71 7.95 -3.99
CA ASP A 219 24.26 9.06 -3.20
C ASP A 219 25.45 9.77 -3.87
N LYS A 220 25.55 9.68 -5.20
CA LYS A 220 26.62 10.28 -6.02
C LYS A 220 26.06 10.79 -7.34
N PRO A 221 26.44 11.99 -7.80
CA PRO A 221 26.08 12.44 -9.14
C PRO A 221 26.80 11.61 -10.21
N LEU A 222 26.25 11.61 -11.43
CA LEU A 222 26.93 11.02 -12.59
C LEU A 222 28.16 11.85 -12.97
N GLY A 223 29.25 11.19 -13.35
CA GLY A 223 30.37 11.87 -13.99
C GLY A 223 30.00 12.35 -15.39
N GLU A 224 30.72 13.35 -15.91
CA GLU A 224 30.47 13.94 -17.23
C GLU A 224 30.53 12.91 -18.38
N ASP A 225 31.34 11.86 -18.23
CA ASP A 225 31.51 10.79 -19.23
C ASP A 225 30.55 9.60 -19.05
N ASP A 226 29.88 9.48 -17.90
CA ASP A 226 29.08 8.29 -17.56
C ASP A 226 27.79 8.22 -18.38
N LEU A 227 27.08 9.35 -18.51
CA LEU A 227 25.85 9.45 -19.32
C LEU A 227 26.13 9.09 -20.79
N PRO A 228 27.09 9.71 -21.49
CA PRO A 228 27.46 9.31 -22.86
C PRO A 228 27.86 7.84 -23.00
N SER A 229 28.47 7.25 -21.97
CA SER A 229 28.85 5.83 -21.96
C SER A 229 27.64 4.90 -21.84
N ILE A 230 26.66 5.25 -20.99
CA ILE A 230 25.39 4.55 -20.85
C ILE A 230 24.62 4.60 -22.18
N ARG A 231 24.51 5.79 -22.79
CA ARG A 231 23.82 5.98 -24.08
C ARG A 231 24.42 5.10 -25.18
N ARG A 232 25.75 5.16 -25.36
CA ARG A 232 26.47 4.31 -26.33
C ARG A 232 26.28 2.81 -26.07
N SER A 233 26.22 2.41 -24.81
CA SER A 233 25.99 1.01 -24.44
C SER A 233 24.60 0.53 -24.86
N ILE A 234 23.57 1.37 -24.70
CA ILE A 234 22.19 1.05 -25.06
C ILE A 234 22.02 1.06 -26.59
N GLU A 235 22.51 2.09 -27.28
CA GLU A 235 22.42 2.22 -28.75
C GLU A 235 23.04 1.04 -29.49
N ARG A 236 24.10 0.44 -28.94
CA ARG A 236 24.74 -0.76 -29.52
C ARG A 236 23.78 -1.95 -29.62
N PHE A 237 22.86 -2.08 -28.68
CA PHE A 237 21.91 -3.21 -28.62
C PHE A 237 20.53 -2.84 -29.15
N LEU A 238 20.12 -1.58 -29.03
CA LEU A 238 18.80 -1.10 -29.48
C LEU A 238 18.93 0.27 -30.16
N PRO A 239 19.26 0.30 -31.46
CA PRO A 239 19.44 1.55 -32.20
C PRO A 239 18.12 2.35 -32.25
N GLY A 240 18.18 3.63 -31.90
CA GLY A 240 17.02 4.54 -31.87
C GLY A 240 16.19 4.56 -30.57
N SER A 241 16.60 3.82 -29.53
CA SER A 241 15.93 3.83 -28.21
C SER A 241 16.23 5.07 -27.34
N MET A 242 17.35 5.74 -27.63
CA MET A 242 17.70 7.04 -27.05
C MET A 242 17.40 8.10 -28.11
N GLY A 243 16.15 8.56 -28.19
CA GLY A 243 15.76 9.68 -29.06
C GLY A 243 16.21 11.04 -28.51
N GLU A 244 15.78 12.13 -29.14
CA GLU A 244 15.97 13.50 -28.59
C GLU A 244 15.31 13.68 -27.21
N HIS A 245 14.31 12.86 -26.89
CA HIS A 245 13.50 12.95 -25.66
C HIS A 245 14.11 12.25 -24.44
N GLY A 246 15.23 11.52 -24.57
CA GLY A 246 15.87 10.84 -23.44
C GLY A 246 15.67 9.31 -23.43
N MET A 247 15.77 8.70 -22.24
CA MET A 247 15.74 7.24 -22.07
C MET A 247 14.31 6.73 -21.87
N ASP A 248 13.82 5.86 -22.77
CA ASP A 248 12.51 5.24 -22.61
C ASP A 248 12.52 4.03 -21.65
N GLN A 249 11.33 3.51 -21.32
CA GLN A 249 11.18 2.36 -20.42
C GLN A 249 11.95 1.12 -20.93
N LYS A 250 11.99 0.89 -22.25
CA LYS A 250 12.65 -0.27 -22.84
C LYS A 250 14.17 -0.17 -22.71
N ALA A 251 14.72 1.02 -22.92
CA ALA A 251 16.13 1.34 -22.71
C ALA A 251 16.52 1.16 -21.24
N PHE A 252 15.69 1.60 -20.29
CA PHE A 252 15.94 1.38 -18.86
C PHE A 252 15.97 -0.11 -18.49
N LEU A 253 15.03 -0.91 -18.99
CA LEU A 253 15.02 -2.36 -18.77
C LEU A 253 16.24 -3.05 -19.42
N LEU A 254 16.63 -2.63 -20.62
CA LEU A 254 17.80 -3.14 -21.31
C LEU A 254 19.10 -2.83 -20.57
N LEU A 255 19.24 -1.61 -20.02
CA LEU A 255 20.40 -1.24 -19.21
C LEU A 255 20.54 -2.17 -17.99
N ASN A 256 19.43 -2.42 -17.28
CA ASN A 256 19.42 -3.34 -16.15
C ASN A 256 19.68 -4.79 -16.58
N LYS A 257 19.22 -5.21 -17.75
CA LYS A 257 19.57 -6.51 -18.34
C LYS A 257 21.09 -6.62 -18.57
N ILE A 258 21.71 -5.59 -19.16
CA ILE A 258 23.17 -5.53 -19.39
C ILE A 258 23.93 -5.60 -18.04
N PHE A 259 23.42 -4.95 -16.99
CA PHE A 259 24.02 -5.08 -15.65
C PHE A 259 23.95 -6.51 -15.12
N ALA A 260 22.82 -7.21 -15.28
CA ALA A 260 22.72 -8.60 -14.88
C ALA A 260 23.70 -9.50 -15.66
N GLU A 261 23.77 -9.36 -16.99
CA GLU A 261 24.67 -10.14 -17.86
C GLU A 261 26.15 -9.91 -17.55
N LYS A 262 26.53 -8.68 -17.17
CA LYS A 262 27.91 -8.33 -16.79
C LYS A 262 28.24 -8.66 -15.34
N GLY A 263 27.36 -9.35 -14.61
CA GLY A 263 27.56 -9.68 -13.18
C GLY A 263 27.46 -8.49 -12.23
N ARG A 264 26.90 -7.36 -12.68
CA ARG A 264 26.69 -6.12 -11.88
C ARG A 264 25.26 -6.02 -11.34
N HIS A 265 24.64 -7.16 -11.01
CA HIS A 265 23.27 -7.21 -10.50
C HIS A 265 23.09 -6.54 -9.13
N GLU A 266 24.17 -6.26 -8.40
CA GLU A 266 24.18 -5.41 -7.20
C GLU A 266 23.57 -4.02 -7.47
N THR A 267 23.87 -3.41 -8.62
CA THR A 267 23.31 -2.12 -9.03
C THR A 267 21.78 -2.19 -9.11
N ILE A 268 21.22 -3.29 -9.62
CA ILE A 268 19.78 -3.51 -9.73
C ILE A 268 19.15 -3.60 -8.34
N TRP A 269 19.79 -4.34 -7.42
CA TRP A 269 19.33 -4.49 -6.06
C TRP A 269 19.37 -3.19 -5.25
N ILE A 270 20.40 -2.36 -5.42
CA ILE A 270 20.46 -1.03 -4.80
C ILE A 270 19.24 -0.21 -5.22
N ILE A 271 18.94 -0.18 -6.52
CA ILE A 271 17.75 0.50 -7.06
C ILE A 271 16.47 -0.08 -6.42
N LEU A 272 16.27 -1.39 -6.48
CA LEU A 272 15.07 -2.03 -5.95
C LEU A 272 14.87 -1.76 -4.45
N ARG A 273 15.93 -1.86 -3.64
CA ARG A 273 15.87 -1.63 -2.20
C ARG A 273 15.60 -0.17 -1.84
N GLN A 274 16.13 0.77 -2.63
CA GLN A 274 15.83 2.20 -2.47
C GLN A 274 14.34 2.49 -2.70
N PHE A 275 13.67 1.69 -3.54
CA PHE A 275 12.23 1.75 -3.78
C PHE A 275 11.42 0.75 -2.94
N HIS A 276 11.98 0.32 -1.80
CA HIS A 276 11.35 -0.53 -0.79
C HIS A 276 11.00 -1.96 -1.22
N TYR A 277 11.62 -2.49 -2.27
CA TYR A 277 11.50 -3.91 -2.58
C TYR A 277 12.32 -4.79 -1.61
N THR A 278 11.82 -6.00 -1.38
CA THR A 278 12.51 -7.10 -0.68
C THR A 278 13.21 -8.02 -1.66
N ASP A 279 13.97 -8.99 -1.14
CA ASP A 279 14.67 -9.99 -1.97
C ASP A 279 13.71 -10.93 -2.72
N SER A 280 12.43 -10.95 -2.36
CA SER A 280 11.34 -11.63 -3.07
C SER A 280 10.71 -10.78 -4.19
N LEU A 281 11.24 -9.57 -4.46
CA LEU A 281 10.72 -8.62 -5.44
C LEU A 281 9.28 -8.16 -5.17
N SER A 282 8.86 -8.25 -3.91
CA SER A 282 7.63 -7.64 -3.39
C SER A 282 7.98 -6.37 -2.62
N LEU A 283 7.06 -5.40 -2.57
CA LEU A 283 7.24 -4.24 -1.70
C LEU A 283 7.16 -4.68 -0.22
N ARG A 284 7.93 -4.01 0.63
CA ARG A 284 7.92 -4.28 2.08
C ARG A 284 6.51 -4.09 2.64
N ASP A 285 6.05 -5.07 3.41
CA ASP A 285 4.74 -5.07 4.05
C ASP A 285 4.51 -3.81 4.91
N THR A 286 5.52 -3.41 5.70
CA THR A 286 5.44 -2.18 6.52
C THR A 286 5.37 -0.88 5.72
N PHE A 287 5.75 -0.91 4.44
CA PHE A 287 5.66 0.24 3.53
C PHE A 287 4.28 0.31 2.86
N LEU A 288 3.72 -0.84 2.44
CA LEU A 288 2.38 -0.93 1.87
C LEU A 288 1.26 -0.78 2.92
N HIS A 289 1.44 -1.43 4.07
CA HIS A 289 0.48 -1.50 5.16
C HIS A 289 1.11 -0.91 6.44
N PRO A 290 1.40 0.40 6.47
CA PRO A 290 1.85 1.03 7.70
C PRO A 290 0.75 0.94 8.76
N LYS A 291 1.16 0.99 10.04
CA LYS A 291 0.20 0.97 11.15
C LYS A 291 -0.65 2.23 11.12
N PHE A 292 -1.94 2.06 10.84
CA PHE A 292 -2.93 3.13 10.82
C PHE A 292 -4.24 2.61 11.38
N ASP A 293 -4.44 2.82 12.67
CA ASP A 293 -5.63 2.36 13.38
C ASP A 293 -6.67 3.48 13.45
N VAL A 294 -7.87 3.21 12.92
CA VAL A 294 -9.01 4.11 13.03
C VAL A 294 -9.82 3.68 14.26
N PRO A 295 -9.93 4.52 15.30
CA PRO A 295 -10.70 4.21 16.49
C PRO A 295 -12.18 3.94 16.17
N GLN A 296 -12.85 3.20 17.03
CA GLN A 296 -14.29 2.98 16.89
C GLN A 296 -15.05 4.31 16.86
N HIS A 297 -16.03 4.41 15.95
CA HIS A 297 -16.82 5.62 15.70
C HIS A 297 -16.03 6.80 15.12
N SER A 298 -14.73 6.66 14.82
CA SER A 298 -13.99 7.60 13.98
C SER A 298 -14.03 7.13 12.51
N SER A 299 -13.75 8.06 11.61
CA SER A 299 -13.56 7.79 10.17
C SER A 299 -12.19 8.34 9.74
N ALA A 300 -11.63 7.82 8.64
CA ALA A 300 -10.45 8.40 8.02
C ALA A 300 -10.86 9.33 6.87
N GLU A 301 -10.10 10.40 6.68
CA GLU A 301 -10.25 11.34 5.57
C GLU A 301 -8.88 11.65 4.98
N LEU A 302 -8.84 12.14 3.75
CA LEU A 302 -7.61 12.68 3.17
C LEU A 302 -7.18 13.94 3.93
N SER A 303 -5.89 14.03 4.21
CA SER A 303 -5.25 15.25 4.72
C SER A 303 -5.03 16.24 3.56
N PRO A 304 -4.71 17.51 3.85
CA PRO A 304 -4.33 18.46 2.80
C PRO A 304 -3.16 17.97 1.93
N ALA A 305 -2.22 17.20 2.49
CA ALA A 305 -1.12 16.62 1.73
C ALA A 305 -1.60 15.50 0.79
N GLY A 306 -2.54 14.66 1.25
CA GLY A 306 -3.17 13.63 0.41
C GLY A 306 -3.96 14.24 -0.75
N TYR A 307 -4.77 15.27 -0.48
CA TYR A 307 -5.49 15.99 -1.54
C TYR A 307 -4.54 16.62 -2.56
N ARG A 308 -3.50 17.32 -2.09
CA ARG A 308 -2.50 17.93 -2.98
C ARG A 308 -1.85 16.88 -3.88
N PHE A 309 -1.46 15.73 -3.32
CA PHE A 309 -0.87 14.66 -4.11
C PHE A 309 -1.81 14.16 -5.22
N PHE A 310 -3.07 13.88 -4.91
CA PHE A 310 -4.02 13.40 -5.91
C PHE A 310 -4.40 14.47 -6.95
N VAL A 311 -4.41 15.75 -6.58
CA VAL A 311 -4.56 16.88 -7.52
C VAL A 311 -3.35 16.95 -8.46
N ASP A 312 -2.14 16.99 -7.90
CA ASP A 312 -0.90 17.07 -8.68
C ASP A 312 -0.77 15.86 -9.61
N LEU A 313 -1.20 14.67 -9.17
CA LEU A 313 -1.22 13.47 -9.98
C LEU A 313 -2.24 13.56 -11.13
N PHE A 314 -3.46 14.03 -10.86
CA PHE A 314 -4.48 14.22 -11.90
C PHE A 314 -3.97 15.14 -13.00
N LEU A 315 -3.47 16.33 -12.62
CA LEU A 315 -3.02 17.36 -13.56
C LEU A 315 -1.83 16.91 -14.42
N LYS A 316 -1.00 15.99 -13.93
CA LYS A 316 0.11 15.42 -14.71
C LYS A 316 -0.34 14.40 -15.76
N PHE A 317 -1.45 13.71 -15.51
CA PHE A 317 -1.96 12.66 -16.39
C PHE A 317 -3.04 13.15 -17.35
N ASP A 318 -3.70 14.28 -17.07
CA ASP A 318 -4.57 15.01 -18.00
C ASP A 318 -3.72 15.70 -19.07
N LYS A 319 -3.30 14.94 -20.09
CA LYS A 319 -2.32 15.41 -21.08
C LYS A 319 -2.97 16.29 -22.14
N ASP A 320 -4.24 16.04 -22.45
CA ASP A 320 -5.02 16.84 -23.40
C ASP A 320 -5.67 18.08 -22.76
N ASN A 321 -5.56 18.24 -21.43
CA ASN A 321 -6.11 19.36 -20.66
C ASN A 321 -7.62 19.53 -20.89
N ASP A 322 -8.34 18.42 -21.09
CA ASP A 322 -9.79 18.40 -21.28
C ASP A 322 -10.56 18.43 -19.94
N GLY A 323 -9.83 18.42 -18.82
CA GLY A 323 -10.37 18.42 -17.47
C GLY A 323 -10.95 17.07 -17.04
N GLY A 324 -10.62 15.98 -17.74
CA GLY A 324 -11.11 14.63 -17.46
C GLY A 324 -10.16 13.52 -17.92
N LEU A 325 -9.81 12.61 -17.01
CA LEU A 325 -8.96 11.49 -17.37
C LEU A 325 -9.71 10.45 -18.23
N ASN A 326 -9.24 10.23 -19.45
CA ASN A 326 -9.74 9.19 -20.34
C ASN A 326 -9.18 7.80 -19.99
N ASP A 327 -9.68 6.74 -20.64
CA ASP A 327 -9.30 5.35 -20.33
C ASP A 327 -7.79 5.09 -20.49
N ARG A 328 -7.14 5.75 -21.46
CA ARG A 328 -5.70 5.61 -21.71
C ARG A 328 -4.88 6.30 -20.64
N GLU A 329 -5.28 7.49 -20.23
CA GLU A 329 -4.63 8.24 -19.16
C GLU A 329 -4.78 7.53 -17.81
N LEU A 330 -5.97 6.98 -17.53
CA LEU A 330 -6.19 6.13 -16.36
C LEU A 330 -5.30 4.90 -16.37
N ALA A 331 -5.21 4.19 -17.52
CA ALA A 331 -4.35 3.02 -17.64
C ALA A 331 -2.88 3.36 -17.37
N ASN A 332 -2.41 4.50 -17.87
CA ASN A 332 -1.05 4.98 -17.62
C ASN A 332 -0.85 5.39 -16.16
N LEU A 333 -1.84 6.03 -15.51
CA LEU A 333 -1.80 6.43 -14.11
C LEU A 333 -1.68 5.22 -13.18
N PHE A 334 -2.42 4.14 -13.48
CA PHE A 334 -2.41 2.91 -12.71
C PHE A 334 -1.34 1.90 -13.14
N ALA A 335 -0.57 2.16 -14.21
CA ALA A 335 0.54 1.31 -14.65
C ALA A 335 1.58 0.95 -13.56
N PRO A 336 1.96 1.85 -12.62
CA PRO A 336 2.85 1.49 -11.50
C PRO A 336 2.15 0.74 -10.35
N THR A 337 0.88 0.39 -10.49
CA THR A 337 0.07 -0.25 -9.45
C THR A 337 -0.44 -1.62 -9.93
N PRO A 338 -1.06 -2.45 -9.05
CA PRO A 338 -1.72 -3.68 -9.47
C PRO A 338 -2.96 -3.49 -10.39
N GLY A 339 -3.33 -2.25 -10.72
CA GLY A 339 -4.49 -1.91 -11.55
C GLY A 339 -5.44 -0.96 -10.82
N VAL A 340 -6.69 -0.90 -11.27
CA VAL A 340 -7.75 -0.16 -10.54
C VAL A 340 -8.12 -0.94 -9.27
N PRO A 341 -8.36 -0.29 -8.11
CA PRO A 341 -8.76 -0.97 -6.88
C PRO A 341 -9.98 -1.89 -7.11
N ALA A 342 -9.97 -3.08 -6.51
CA ALA A 342 -11.07 -4.04 -6.64
C ALA A 342 -12.41 -3.44 -6.16
N SER A 343 -12.39 -2.68 -5.05
CA SER A 343 -13.57 -1.99 -4.52
C SER A 343 -14.16 -0.96 -5.47
N TRP A 344 -13.35 -0.36 -6.35
CA TRP A 344 -13.86 0.55 -7.38
C TRP A 344 -14.61 -0.21 -8.46
N ILE A 345 -14.14 -1.39 -8.85
CA ILE A 345 -14.83 -2.25 -9.82
C ILE A 345 -16.19 -2.68 -9.24
N ASP A 346 -16.22 -3.07 -7.97
CA ASP A 346 -17.44 -3.47 -7.27
C ASP A 346 -18.44 -2.31 -7.12
N SER A 347 -17.94 -1.08 -6.91
CA SER A 347 -18.75 0.14 -6.90
C SER A 347 -19.12 0.64 -8.31
N ALA A 348 -18.84 -0.12 -9.36
CA ALA A 348 -19.10 0.22 -10.75
C ALA A 348 -18.38 1.50 -11.25
N PHE A 349 -17.16 1.76 -10.79
CA PHE A 349 -16.30 2.81 -11.31
C PHE A 349 -16.08 2.65 -12.83
N PRO A 350 -16.10 3.75 -13.63
CA PRO A 350 -16.19 5.16 -13.22
C PRO A 350 -17.63 5.71 -13.11
N SER A 351 -18.66 4.86 -13.17
CA SER A 351 -20.06 5.31 -13.18
C SER A 351 -20.55 5.87 -11.83
N CYS A 352 -19.91 5.49 -10.72
CA CYS A 352 -20.22 5.94 -9.36
C CYS A 352 -19.75 7.36 -9.02
N THR A 353 -19.08 8.06 -9.94
CA THR A 353 -18.58 9.41 -9.70
C THR A 353 -18.83 10.35 -10.88
N VAL A 354 -18.41 11.62 -10.74
CA VAL A 354 -18.61 12.68 -11.74
C VAL A 354 -17.71 12.45 -12.94
N ARG A 355 -18.29 12.65 -14.14
CA ARG A 355 -17.59 12.58 -15.42
C ARG A 355 -17.95 13.79 -16.28
N ASN A 356 -17.08 14.20 -17.19
CA ASN A 356 -17.37 15.25 -18.16
C ASN A 356 -18.36 14.75 -19.23
N GLU A 357 -18.71 15.61 -20.20
CA GLU A 357 -19.62 15.28 -21.29
C GLU A 357 -19.11 14.14 -22.19
N ALA A 358 -17.78 14.00 -22.32
CA ALA A 358 -17.14 12.89 -23.05
C ALA A 358 -17.16 11.56 -22.27
N GLY A 359 -17.54 11.59 -20.99
CA GLY A 359 -17.53 10.41 -20.11
C GLY A 359 -16.20 10.15 -19.43
N HIS A 360 -15.24 11.09 -19.48
CA HIS A 360 -13.96 11.03 -18.78
C HIS A 360 -14.08 11.50 -17.32
N ILE A 361 -13.20 11.05 -16.44
CA ILE A 361 -13.30 11.28 -15.01
C ILE A 361 -12.77 12.67 -14.67
N THR A 362 -13.62 13.56 -14.16
CA THR A 362 -13.18 14.92 -13.81
C THR A 362 -12.32 14.93 -12.55
N LEU A 363 -11.58 16.03 -12.31
CA LEU A 363 -10.84 16.21 -11.06
C LEU A 363 -11.75 16.10 -9.84
N GLN A 364 -12.98 16.61 -9.94
CA GLN A 364 -14.00 16.49 -8.90
C GLN A 364 -14.36 15.03 -8.64
N GLY A 365 -14.61 14.25 -9.69
CA GLY A 365 -14.92 12.82 -9.58
C GLY A 365 -13.74 12.01 -9.03
N TRP A 366 -12.53 12.32 -9.49
CA TRP A 366 -11.29 11.71 -9.01
C TRP A 366 -11.09 11.88 -7.49
N LEU A 367 -11.19 13.12 -7.01
CA LEU A 367 -11.04 13.41 -5.58
C LEU A 367 -12.21 12.85 -4.75
N ALA A 368 -13.42 12.84 -5.30
CA ALA A 368 -14.59 12.25 -4.67
C ALA A 368 -14.41 10.73 -4.49
N GLN A 369 -13.94 10.03 -5.53
CA GLN A 369 -13.68 8.60 -5.47
C GLN A 369 -12.59 8.25 -4.44
N TRP A 370 -11.47 8.99 -4.40
CA TRP A 370 -10.45 8.77 -3.37
C TRP A 370 -10.96 9.11 -1.95
N SER A 371 -11.81 10.12 -1.81
CA SER A 371 -12.41 10.47 -0.52
C SER A 371 -13.35 9.36 -0.02
N MET A 372 -14.16 8.76 -0.91
CA MET A 372 -14.98 7.59 -0.60
C MET A 372 -14.12 6.38 -0.21
N THR A 373 -13.10 6.07 -1.00
CA THR A 373 -12.17 4.95 -0.74
C THR A 373 -11.49 5.11 0.62
N THR A 374 -11.04 6.33 0.94
CA THR A 374 -10.39 6.62 2.21
C THR A 374 -11.34 6.44 3.38
N PHE A 375 -12.62 6.78 3.20
CA PHE A 375 -13.65 6.66 4.23
C PHE A 375 -14.02 5.19 4.49
N GLU A 376 -14.20 4.39 3.43
CA GLU A 376 -14.62 2.98 3.52
C GLU A 376 -13.47 2.03 3.80
N GLU A 377 -12.34 2.21 3.11
CA GLU A 377 -11.18 1.32 3.10
C GLU A 377 -9.84 2.11 3.19
N PRO A 378 -9.54 2.73 4.35
CA PRO A 378 -8.34 3.55 4.53
C PRO A 378 -7.03 2.82 4.18
N LYS A 379 -6.99 1.50 4.38
CA LYS A 379 -5.84 0.64 4.08
C LYS A 379 -5.56 0.57 2.58
N THR A 380 -6.60 0.41 1.76
CA THR A 380 -6.50 0.44 0.29
C THR A 380 -5.93 1.77 -0.18
N THR A 381 -6.35 2.90 0.41
CA THR A 381 -5.77 4.21 0.07
C THR A 381 -4.28 4.29 0.40
N LEU A 382 -3.85 3.78 1.57
CA LEU A 382 -2.42 3.77 1.95
C LEU A 382 -1.57 2.93 1.01
N GLU A 383 -2.08 1.77 0.58
CA GLU A 383 -1.41 0.91 -0.40
C GLU A 383 -1.21 1.63 -1.73
N TYR A 384 -2.26 2.29 -2.24
CA TYR A 384 -2.17 3.02 -3.51
C TYR A 384 -1.31 4.26 -3.44
N LEU A 385 -1.31 4.98 -2.31
CA LEU A 385 -0.35 6.05 -2.06
C LEU A 385 1.09 5.53 -2.12
N ALA A 386 1.35 4.37 -1.54
CA ALA A 386 2.65 3.71 -1.61
C ALA A 386 2.99 3.30 -3.05
N TYR A 387 2.06 2.66 -3.78
CA TYR A 387 2.29 2.27 -5.18
C TYR A 387 2.59 3.47 -6.08
N LEU A 388 1.82 4.56 -5.96
CA LEU A 388 1.92 5.78 -6.75
C LEU A 388 3.08 6.69 -6.33
N GLY A 389 3.80 6.35 -5.25
CA GLY A 389 5.01 7.05 -4.83
C GLY A 389 4.76 8.34 -4.06
N PHE A 390 3.75 8.36 -3.19
CA PHE A 390 3.59 9.43 -2.23
C PHE A 390 4.81 9.50 -1.30
N GLU A 391 5.50 10.64 -1.31
CA GLU A 391 6.64 10.93 -0.46
C GLU A 391 6.27 11.99 0.58
N SER A 392 6.62 11.75 1.85
CA SER A 392 6.48 12.73 2.92
C SER A 392 7.83 12.93 3.59
N SER A 393 8.21 14.18 3.84
CA SER A 393 9.42 14.55 4.60
C SER A 393 9.35 14.12 6.07
N ASP A 394 8.16 13.85 6.57
CA ASP A 394 7.90 13.51 7.96
C ASP A 394 7.92 11.99 8.20
N ARG A 395 8.23 11.58 9.43
CA ARG A 395 8.40 10.18 9.85
C ARG A 395 7.17 9.27 9.60
N GLY A 396 6.01 9.83 9.30
CA GLY A 396 4.76 9.10 9.06
C GLY A 396 4.65 8.45 7.67
N GLY A 397 5.51 8.80 6.70
CA GLY A 397 5.42 8.23 5.35
C GLY A 397 4.03 8.46 4.74
N THR A 398 3.39 7.40 4.24
CA THR A 398 2.05 7.47 3.64
C THR A 398 0.93 7.81 4.62
N THR A 399 1.09 7.58 5.94
CA THR A 399 0.03 7.90 6.91
C THR A 399 -0.24 9.40 7.02
N ASN A 400 0.71 10.24 6.63
CA ASN A 400 0.55 11.70 6.63
C ASN A 400 -0.43 12.19 5.55
N ALA A 401 -0.71 11.37 4.55
CA ALA A 401 -1.73 11.65 3.55
C ALA A 401 -3.15 11.52 4.11
N LEU A 402 -3.31 10.85 5.26
CA LEU A 402 -4.60 10.61 5.89
C LEU A 402 -4.70 11.36 7.22
N LYS A 403 -5.91 11.66 7.65
CA LYS A 403 -6.23 12.16 8.99
C LYS A 403 -7.36 11.35 9.59
N VAL A 404 -7.28 11.07 10.88
CA VAL A 404 -8.35 10.42 11.63
C VAL A 404 -9.27 11.49 12.19
N THR A 405 -10.57 11.35 11.93
CA THR A 405 -11.59 12.27 12.44
C THR A 405 -11.89 12.00 13.91
N LYS A 406 -12.43 13.01 14.61
CA LYS A 406 -12.91 12.85 16.00
C LYS A 406 -14.03 11.79 16.02
N ALA A 407 -14.02 10.93 17.03
CA ALA A 407 -15.06 9.92 17.21
C ALA A 407 -16.45 10.56 17.28
N ARG A 408 -17.41 9.95 16.57
CA ARG A 408 -18.82 10.34 16.58
C ARG A 408 -19.35 10.15 18.00
N LYS A 409 -19.76 11.26 18.63
CA LYS A 409 -20.40 11.21 19.95
C LYS A 409 -21.90 10.98 19.75
N ARG A 410 -22.40 9.80 20.14
CA ARG A 410 -23.85 9.57 20.33
C ARG A 410 -24.32 10.40 21.52
N ARG A 411 -24.69 11.65 21.27
CA ARG A 411 -25.39 12.52 22.23
C ARG A 411 -26.79 12.75 21.68
N ASN A 412 -27.78 12.95 22.55
CA ASN A 412 -29.15 13.28 22.14
C ASN A 412 -29.26 14.60 21.32
N ARG A 413 -28.17 15.41 21.24
CA ARG A 413 -28.04 16.57 20.35
C ARG A 413 -26.55 16.81 20.00
N PRO A 414 -25.99 16.17 18.96
CA PRO A 414 -24.64 16.47 18.52
C PRO A 414 -24.64 17.83 17.80
N GLY A 415 -23.70 18.70 18.18
CA GLY A 415 -23.50 19.99 17.52
C GLY A 415 -22.87 19.83 16.13
N ARG A 416 -22.34 20.94 15.60
CA ARG A 416 -21.66 20.97 14.29
C ARG A 416 -20.55 19.93 14.21
N VAL A 417 -20.55 19.17 13.12
CA VAL A 417 -19.52 18.18 12.79
C VAL A 417 -18.44 18.84 11.93
N GLU A 418 -17.16 18.64 12.27
CA GLU A 418 -16.01 19.23 11.56
C GLU A 418 -15.53 18.42 10.35
N ARG A 419 -16.12 17.23 10.13
CA ARG A 419 -15.81 16.30 9.04
C ARG A 419 -16.15 16.87 7.67
N ASN A 420 -15.56 16.26 6.65
CA ASN A 420 -15.72 16.65 5.26
C ASN A 420 -16.30 15.53 4.40
N VAL A 421 -16.38 14.29 4.89
CA VAL A 421 -16.97 13.16 4.14
C VAL A 421 -18.16 12.62 4.94
N PHE A 422 -19.30 12.48 4.27
CA PHE A 422 -20.56 12.03 4.87
C PHE A 422 -21.18 10.89 4.07
N LEU A 423 -21.58 9.82 4.76
CA LEU A 423 -22.29 8.68 4.17
C LEU A 423 -23.80 8.80 4.41
N CYS A 424 -24.58 8.69 3.34
CA CYS A 424 -26.02 8.77 3.36
C CYS A 424 -26.66 7.54 2.71
N TYR A 425 -27.47 6.80 3.47
CA TYR A 425 -28.27 5.70 2.95
C TYR A 425 -29.59 6.20 2.39
N VAL A 426 -29.87 5.85 1.13
CA VAL A 426 -31.11 6.19 0.45
C VAL A 426 -32.07 5.00 0.54
N LEU A 427 -33.08 5.14 1.39
CA LEU A 427 -34.03 4.07 1.74
C LEU A 427 -35.41 4.38 1.17
N GLY A 428 -36.17 3.37 0.75
CA GLY A 428 -37.50 3.57 0.16
C GLY A 428 -37.96 2.40 -0.68
N SER A 429 -39.23 2.40 -1.09
CA SER A 429 -39.81 1.29 -1.85
C SER A 429 -39.15 1.07 -3.22
N GLY A 430 -39.30 -0.13 -3.78
CA GLY A 430 -38.95 -0.39 -5.18
C GLY A 430 -39.72 0.55 -6.10
N GLY A 431 -39.02 1.17 -7.06
CA GLY A 431 -39.67 2.09 -8.01
C GLY A 431 -39.88 3.52 -7.52
N SER A 432 -39.51 3.85 -6.27
CA SER A 432 -39.70 5.20 -5.71
C SER A 432 -38.87 6.30 -6.37
N GLY A 433 -37.80 5.94 -7.11
CA GLY A 433 -36.93 6.88 -7.82
C GLY A 433 -35.51 7.01 -7.27
N LYS A 434 -35.10 6.17 -6.29
CA LYS A 434 -33.75 6.17 -5.68
C LYS A 434 -32.60 6.19 -6.69
N SER A 435 -32.58 5.27 -7.66
CA SER A 435 -31.53 5.24 -8.68
C SER A 435 -31.48 6.50 -9.54
N ALA A 436 -32.63 7.13 -9.81
CA ALA A 436 -32.70 8.38 -10.55
C ALA A 436 -32.14 9.55 -9.71
N LEU A 437 -32.36 9.53 -8.40
CA LEU A 437 -31.76 10.49 -7.46
C LEU A 437 -30.22 10.39 -7.45
N LEU A 438 -29.66 9.17 -7.36
CA LEU A 438 -28.21 8.95 -7.46
C LEU A 438 -27.65 9.40 -8.81
N SER A 439 -28.38 9.12 -9.90
CA SER A 439 -28.02 9.56 -11.25
C SER A 439 -28.00 11.08 -11.37
N ALA A 440 -29.02 11.76 -10.82
CA ALA A 440 -29.09 13.21 -10.80
C ALA A 440 -27.98 13.84 -9.95
N PHE A 441 -27.57 13.20 -8.85
CA PHE A 441 -26.44 13.65 -8.02
C PHE A 441 -25.11 13.69 -8.78
N LEU A 442 -24.95 12.77 -9.75
CA LEU A 442 -23.80 12.69 -10.64
C LEU A 442 -24.01 13.44 -11.97
N GLN A 443 -25.05 14.28 -12.06
CA GLN A 443 -25.41 15.07 -13.24
C GLN A 443 -25.63 14.22 -14.50
N ARG A 444 -26.21 13.03 -14.34
CA ARG A 444 -26.54 12.13 -15.45
C ARG A 444 -27.90 12.49 -16.06
N PRO A 445 -28.09 12.27 -17.37
CA PRO A 445 -29.38 12.47 -18.01
C PRO A 445 -30.42 11.52 -17.40
N PHE A 446 -31.64 12.04 -17.23
CA PHE A 446 -32.76 11.24 -16.75
C PHE A 446 -33.13 10.14 -17.75
N THR A 447 -33.43 8.94 -17.25
CA THR A 447 -33.81 7.78 -18.07
C THR A 447 -35.19 7.29 -17.62
N HIS A 448 -36.12 7.12 -18.57
CA HIS A 448 -37.48 6.64 -18.29
C HIS A 448 -37.56 5.12 -18.06
N THR A 449 -36.54 4.38 -18.47
CA THR A 449 -36.47 2.92 -18.32
C THR A 449 -36.22 2.54 -16.86
N TYR A 450 -37.15 1.81 -16.26
CA TYR A 450 -36.97 1.28 -14.92
C TYR A 450 -36.10 0.02 -14.93
N HIS A 451 -35.07 0.02 -14.08
CA HIS A 451 -34.22 -1.13 -13.82
C HIS A 451 -34.23 -1.41 -12.32
N PRO A 452 -34.71 -2.59 -11.88
CA PRO A 452 -34.63 -2.99 -10.47
C PRO A 452 -33.18 -2.99 -9.96
N THR A 453 -32.97 -2.46 -8.77
CA THR A 453 -31.66 -2.40 -8.12
C THR A 453 -31.38 -3.73 -7.40
N ILE A 454 -30.70 -4.64 -8.09
CA ILE A 454 -30.33 -5.96 -7.54
C ILE A 454 -29.09 -5.82 -6.63
N LYS A 455 -28.04 -5.17 -7.13
CA LYS A 455 -26.80 -4.90 -6.40
C LYS A 455 -26.81 -3.48 -5.80
N PRO A 456 -26.12 -3.24 -4.69
CA PRO A 456 -25.93 -1.89 -4.16
C PRO A 456 -25.34 -0.94 -5.21
N ARG A 457 -25.75 0.32 -5.16
CA ARG A 457 -25.25 1.39 -6.02
C ARG A 457 -24.77 2.54 -5.16
N SER A 458 -23.56 3.01 -5.43
CA SER A 458 -22.98 4.16 -4.76
C SER A 458 -22.78 5.31 -5.74
N ALA A 459 -22.99 6.53 -5.25
CA ALA A 459 -22.72 7.76 -5.97
C ALA A 459 -21.98 8.72 -5.04
N VAL A 460 -20.78 9.14 -5.42
CA VAL A 460 -19.98 10.10 -4.64
C VAL A 460 -19.70 11.36 -5.45
N ASN A 461 -19.94 12.51 -4.81
CA ASN A 461 -19.67 13.83 -5.38
C ASN A 461 -19.34 14.84 -4.27
N SER A 462 -18.68 15.95 -4.63
CA SER A 462 -18.57 17.12 -3.77
C SER A 462 -19.84 17.98 -3.83
N VAL A 463 -20.19 18.57 -2.68
CA VAL A 463 -21.31 19.48 -2.47
C VAL A 463 -20.78 20.73 -1.79
N GLU A 464 -21.18 21.89 -2.31
CA GLU A 464 -20.84 23.18 -1.72
C GLU A 464 -21.96 23.64 -0.77
N LEU A 465 -21.62 23.82 0.51
CA LEU A 465 -22.54 24.28 1.54
C LEU A 465 -22.71 25.80 1.48
N LYS A 466 -23.85 26.30 2.02
CA LYS A 466 -24.09 27.74 2.21
C LYS A 466 -23.00 28.33 3.12
N GLY A 467 -22.07 29.08 2.53
CA GLY A 467 -20.86 29.59 3.19
C GLY A 467 -19.54 29.18 2.52
N GLY A 468 -19.58 28.49 1.38
CA GLY A 468 -18.40 28.21 0.55
C GLY A 468 -17.54 27.03 1.02
N LYS A 469 -17.95 26.32 2.08
CA LYS A 469 -17.28 25.08 2.52
C LYS A 469 -17.73 23.94 1.61
N GLN A 470 -16.78 23.22 1.03
CA GLN A 470 -17.05 21.99 0.29
C GLN A 470 -16.93 20.75 1.18
N CYS A 471 -17.80 19.77 0.96
CA CYS A 471 -17.73 18.44 1.55
C CYS A 471 -18.04 17.38 0.48
N TYR A 472 -17.70 16.13 0.74
CA TYR A 472 -18.03 14.98 -0.08
C TYR A 472 -19.20 14.23 0.53
N LEU A 473 -20.22 13.96 -0.30
CA LEU A 473 -21.40 13.19 0.09
C LEU A 473 -21.39 11.88 -0.70
N ILE A 474 -21.49 10.76 0.01
CA ILE A 474 -21.61 9.41 -0.53
C ILE A 474 -23.07 9.01 -0.37
N LEU A 475 -23.78 8.83 -1.48
CA LEU A 475 -25.14 8.30 -1.52
C LEU A 475 -25.09 6.82 -1.85
N GLU A 476 -25.70 5.98 -1.02
CA GLU A 476 -25.73 4.53 -1.25
C GLU A 476 -27.18 4.03 -1.27
N GLU A 477 -27.56 3.41 -2.39
CA GLU A 477 -28.79 2.65 -2.55
C GLU A 477 -28.46 1.17 -2.33
N LEU A 478 -29.06 0.54 -1.31
CA LEU A 478 -28.59 -0.74 -0.75
C LEU A 478 -29.01 -1.98 -1.55
N GLY A 479 -29.97 -1.86 -2.47
CA GLY A 479 -30.48 -2.99 -3.27
C GLY A 479 -31.00 -4.15 -2.41
N GLU A 480 -30.76 -5.39 -2.84
CA GLU A 480 -31.18 -6.59 -2.08
C GLU A 480 -30.44 -6.79 -0.75
N LEU A 481 -29.33 -6.09 -0.53
CA LEU A 481 -28.57 -6.15 0.73
C LEU A 481 -29.14 -5.24 1.82
N GLU A 482 -30.19 -4.48 1.53
CA GLU A 482 -30.82 -3.54 2.48
C GLU A 482 -31.10 -4.19 3.85
N PRO A 483 -31.78 -5.35 3.97
CA PRO A 483 -32.03 -5.95 5.29
C PRO A 483 -30.75 -6.29 6.06
N ALA A 484 -29.77 -6.89 5.38
CA ALA A 484 -28.51 -7.30 6.01
C ALA A 484 -27.67 -6.11 6.48
N ILE A 485 -27.72 -4.98 5.76
CA ILE A 485 -27.01 -3.75 6.13
C ILE A 485 -27.74 -3.04 7.28
N LEU A 486 -29.08 -2.98 7.25
CA LEU A 486 -29.88 -2.36 8.31
C LEU A 486 -29.85 -3.18 9.61
N GLU A 487 -29.60 -4.49 9.57
CA GLU A 487 -29.38 -5.32 10.76
C GLU A 487 -27.96 -5.18 11.33
N ASN A 488 -27.02 -4.64 10.57
CA ASN A 488 -25.61 -4.52 10.97
C ASN A 488 -25.32 -3.19 11.66
N GLN A 489 -25.19 -3.23 12.98
CA GLN A 489 -24.91 -2.04 13.79
C GLN A 489 -23.63 -1.28 13.37
N ALA A 490 -22.57 -1.98 12.96
CA ALA A 490 -21.32 -1.33 12.58
C ALA A 490 -21.46 -0.51 11.28
N LYS A 491 -22.31 -0.96 10.35
CA LYS A 491 -22.62 -0.23 9.11
C LYS A 491 -23.47 1.01 9.40
N LEU A 492 -24.45 0.88 10.28
CA LEU A 492 -25.27 2.00 10.73
C LEU A 492 -24.48 3.04 11.53
N ASP A 493 -23.51 2.60 12.33
CA ASP A 493 -22.60 3.51 13.06
C ASP A 493 -21.73 4.35 12.12
N ALA A 494 -21.43 3.82 10.92
CA ALA A 494 -20.71 4.52 9.85
C ALA A 494 -21.62 5.44 9.01
N CYS A 495 -22.93 5.23 9.03
CA CYS A 495 -23.91 6.10 8.37
C CYS A 495 -24.03 7.45 9.09
N ASP A 496 -24.06 8.55 8.34
CA ASP A 496 -24.20 9.90 8.87
C ASP A 496 -25.63 10.43 8.75
N LEU A 497 -26.38 9.97 7.74
CA LEU A 497 -27.71 10.46 7.41
C LEU A 497 -28.54 9.39 6.71
N LEU A 498 -29.83 9.32 7.04
CA LEU A 498 -30.81 8.54 6.27
C LEU A 498 -31.60 9.47 5.36
N CYS A 499 -31.75 9.11 4.09
CA CYS A 499 -32.66 9.77 3.16
C CYS A 499 -33.82 8.82 2.87
N TYR A 500 -34.94 9.03 3.55
CA TYR A 500 -36.17 8.27 3.31
C TYR A 500 -36.89 8.83 2.09
N THR A 501 -37.05 8.00 1.08
CA THR A 501 -37.61 8.36 -0.21
C THR A 501 -38.91 7.61 -0.47
N TYR A 502 -39.91 8.33 -0.96
CA TYR A 502 -41.15 7.75 -1.47
C TYR A 502 -41.55 8.47 -2.75
N ASP A 503 -42.45 7.88 -3.52
CA ASP A 503 -42.94 8.45 -4.77
C ASP A 503 -44.26 9.19 -4.50
N SER A 504 -44.29 10.51 -4.74
CA SER A 504 -45.49 11.31 -4.47
C SER A 504 -46.69 10.95 -5.34
N SER A 505 -46.48 10.25 -6.45
CA SER A 505 -47.53 9.77 -7.35
C SER A 505 -48.03 8.36 -7.01
N ASP A 506 -47.22 7.56 -6.32
CA ASP A 506 -47.58 6.20 -5.89
C ASP A 506 -48.21 6.22 -4.49
N PRO A 507 -49.50 5.87 -4.34
CA PRO A 507 -50.19 5.93 -3.05
C PRO A 507 -49.65 4.92 -2.02
N ASP A 508 -48.96 3.85 -2.44
CA ASP A 508 -48.50 2.79 -1.53
C ASP A 508 -47.02 2.96 -1.11
N SER A 509 -46.31 3.92 -1.70
CA SER A 509 -44.86 4.07 -1.52
C SER A 509 -44.44 4.55 -0.13
N PHE A 510 -45.19 5.46 0.50
CA PHE A 510 -44.84 5.97 1.83
C PHE A 510 -45.02 4.93 2.95
N ALA A 511 -45.99 4.02 2.81
CA ALA A 511 -46.24 2.96 3.79
C ALA A 511 -45.00 2.08 4.02
N HIS A 512 -44.14 1.93 2.99
CA HIS A 512 -42.89 1.21 3.09
C HIS A 512 -41.91 1.84 4.11
N ILE A 513 -41.81 3.18 4.17
CA ILE A 513 -40.94 3.86 5.13
C ILE A 513 -41.41 3.61 6.57
N VAL A 514 -42.74 3.67 6.78
CA VAL A 514 -43.35 3.41 8.09
C VAL A 514 -43.06 1.99 8.55
N GLU A 515 -43.25 1.00 7.67
CA GLU A 515 -42.97 -0.40 7.98
C GLU A 515 -41.48 -0.67 8.22
N LEU A 516 -40.61 -0.06 7.42
CA LEU A 516 -39.16 -0.20 7.55
C LEU A 516 -38.66 0.33 8.91
N ARG A 517 -39.18 1.47 9.37
CA ARG A 517 -38.85 2.01 10.70
C ARG A 517 -39.44 1.18 11.84
N LYS A 518 -40.65 0.63 11.69
CA LYS A 518 -41.23 -0.31 12.66
C LYS A 518 -40.37 -1.57 12.79
N ARG A 519 -39.86 -2.08 11.67
CA ARG A 519 -39.01 -3.27 11.63
C ARG A 519 -37.61 -3.03 12.20
N TYR A 520 -37.06 -1.84 12.01
CA TYR A 520 -35.72 -1.47 12.45
C TYR A 520 -35.75 -0.21 13.34
N PRO A 521 -36.12 -0.34 14.64
CA PRO A 521 -36.29 0.81 15.54
C PRO A 521 -35.02 1.64 15.75
N HIS A 522 -33.85 1.02 15.65
CA HIS A 522 -32.54 1.68 15.78
C HIS A 522 -32.25 2.70 14.67
N LEU A 523 -33.06 2.76 13.61
CA LEU A 523 -32.96 3.83 12.61
C LEU A 523 -33.36 5.20 13.18
N ASP A 524 -34.12 5.22 14.28
CA ASP A 524 -34.49 6.45 14.97
C ASP A 524 -33.30 7.09 15.71
N ASP A 525 -32.22 6.33 15.93
CA ASP A 525 -30.96 6.83 16.48
C ASP A 525 -30.08 7.53 15.43
N LEU A 526 -30.55 7.63 14.18
CA LEU A 526 -29.85 8.28 13.08
C LEU A 526 -30.59 9.55 12.61
N PRO A 527 -29.85 10.58 12.17
CA PRO A 527 -30.46 11.72 11.52
C PRO A 527 -31.15 11.28 10.22
N ALA A 528 -32.31 11.84 9.91
CA ALA A 528 -33.08 11.47 8.73
C ALA A 528 -33.67 12.68 8.00
N VAL A 529 -33.80 12.57 6.68
CA VAL A 529 -34.54 13.51 5.82
C VAL A 529 -35.58 12.71 5.05
N TYR A 530 -36.81 13.21 5.04
CA TYR A 530 -37.91 12.63 4.27
C TYR A 530 -38.02 13.36 2.93
N THR A 531 -38.11 12.62 1.84
CA THR A 531 -38.08 13.16 0.48
C THR A 531 -39.16 12.50 -0.38
N ALA A 532 -40.03 13.33 -0.93
CA ALA A 532 -41.06 12.96 -1.88
C ALA A 532 -40.51 13.14 -3.30
N LEU A 533 -40.12 12.03 -3.92
CA LEU A 533 -39.61 11.97 -5.29
C LEU A 533 -40.76 12.00 -6.30
N LYS A 534 -40.43 12.28 -7.56
CA LYS A 534 -41.37 12.41 -8.70
C LYS A 534 -42.44 13.48 -8.49
N ALA A 535 -42.06 14.59 -7.85
CA ALA A 535 -42.95 15.73 -7.63
C ALA A 535 -43.38 16.46 -8.92
N ASP A 536 -42.83 16.08 -10.07
CA ASP A 536 -43.28 16.48 -11.41
C ASP A 536 -44.57 15.78 -11.86
N GLN A 537 -44.96 14.69 -11.18
CA GLN A 537 -46.20 13.95 -11.44
C GLN A 537 -47.32 14.38 -10.50
N ASP A 538 -48.55 13.96 -10.81
CA ASP A 538 -49.72 14.29 -9.98
C ASP A 538 -49.59 13.70 -8.57
N LYS A 539 -49.58 14.59 -7.57
CA LYS A 539 -49.51 14.19 -6.16
C LYS A 539 -50.76 13.40 -5.79
N THR A 540 -50.56 12.18 -5.28
CA THR A 540 -51.64 11.32 -4.79
C THR A 540 -51.65 11.24 -3.26
N MET A 541 -52.83 10.96 -2.70
CA MET A 541 -52.98 10.72 -1.27
C MET A 541 -52.35 9.38 -0.91
N GLN A 542 -51.50 9.37 0.12
CA GLN A 542 -50.77 8.17 0.53
C GLN A 542 -51.69 7.28 1.37
N ARG A 543 -51.74 5.98 1.07
CA ARG A 543 -52.55 4.95 1.75
C ARG A 543 -51.85 4.46 3.01
N CYS A 544 -51.74 5.37 3.97
CA CYS A 544 -51.16 5.13 5.29
C CYS A 544 -52.03 5.78 6.36
N GLU A 545 -51.86 5.38 7.62
CA GLU A 545 -52.69 5.86 8.74
C GLU A 545 -52.56 7.37 8.96
N GLN A 546 -51.38 7.94 8.69
CA GLN A 546 -51.06 9.36 8.81
C GLN A 546 -50.45 9.85 7.50
N GLN A 547 -50.86 11.02 7.02
CA GLN A 547 -50.23 11.58 5.82
C GLN A 547 -48.75 11.94 6.08
N PRO A 548 -47.88 11.98 5.05
CA PRO A 548 -46.45 12.18 5.24
C PRO A 548 -46.08 13.41 6.08
N ASP A 549 -46.76 14.55 5.88
CA ASP A 549 -46.55 15.79 6.63
C ASP A 549 -46.93 15.63 8.12
N GLU A 550 -48.04 14.93 8.39
CA GLU A 550 -48.51 14.65 9.75
C GLU A 550 -47.58 13.66 10.46
N TYR A 551 -47.11 12.64 9.73
CA TYR A 551 -46.20 11.62 10.24
C TYR A 551 -44.85 12.23 10.64
N THR A 552 -44.24 13.07 9.81
CA THR A 552 -42.98 13.73 10.18
C THR A 552 -43.18 14.76 11.29
N SER A 553 -44.31 15.48 11.29
CA SER A 553 -44.64 16.42 12.38
C SER A 553 -44.81 15.70 13.72
N ALA A 554 -45.41 14.51 13.74
CA ALA A 554 -45.56 13.70 14.95
C ALA A 554 -44.20 13.26 15.54
N LEU A 555 -43.17 13.20 14.70
CA LEU A 555 -41.79 12.89 15.08
C LEU A 555 -40.95 14.14 15.36
N ASN A 556 -41.57 15.33 15.33
CA ASN A 556 -40.91 16.63 15.43
C ASN A 556 -39.81 16.84 14.37
N MET A 557 -40.04 16.29 13.18
CA MET A 557 -39.16 16.36 12.01
C MET A 557 -39.69 17.36 10.98
N SER A 558 -38.80 17.82 10.10
CA SER A 558 -39.16 18.66 8.95
C SER A 558 -40.18 17.96 8.04
N ALA A 559 -41.06 18.72 7.40
CA ALA A 559 -41.95 18.21 6.36
C ALA A 559 -41.15 17.58 5.21
N PRO A 560 -41.66 16.54 4.52
CA PRO A 560 -40.99 15.93 3.38
C PRO A 560 -40.66 16.95 2.28
N LEU A 561 -39.44 16.88 1.76
CA LEU A 561 -39.01 17.72 0.65
C LEU A 561 -39.52 17.14 -0.68
N HIS A 562 -40.27 17.94 -1.43
CA HIS A 562 -40.78 17.57 -2.74
C HIS A 562 -39.76 17.90 -3.83
N VAL A 563 -39.33 16.88 -4.55
CA VAL A 563 -38.28 17.00 -5.57
C VAL A 563 -38.56 16.10 -6.77
N SER A 564 -37.97 16.44 -7.91
CA SER A 564 -37.91 15.54 -9.06
C SER A 564 -36.51 15.52 -9.66
N ALA A 565 -36.10 14.35 -10.13
CA ALA A 565 -34.84 14.15 -10.86
C ALA A 565 -34.80 14.91 -12.20
N THR A 566 -35.95 15.37 -12.70
CA THR A 566 -36.05 16.18 -13.92
C THR A 566 -35.89 17.68 -13.67
N TRP A 567 -35.92 18.13 -12.41
CA TRP A 567 -35.83 19.55 -12.07
C TRP A 567 -34.37 20.00 -11.90
N SER A 568 -34.06 21.22 -12.34
CA SER A 568 -32.74 21.83 -12.14
C SER A 568 -32.45 22.17 -10.67
N SER A 569 -33.49 22.34 -9.86
CA SER A 569 -33.39 22.63 -8.42
C SER A 569 -33.07 21.41 -7.56
N ILE A 570 -32.94 20.21 -8.12
CA ILE A 570 -32.61 19.00 -7.34
C ILE A 570 -31.26 19.13 -6.60
N SER A 571 -30.36 19.98 -7.09
CA SER A 571 -29.11 20.30 -6.40
C SER A 571 -29.32 20.83 -4.98
N GLU A 572 -30.41 21.55 -4.73
CA GLU A 572 -30.76 22.09 -3.41
C GLU A 572 -31.02 20.97 -2.38
N LEU A 573 -31.55 19.81 -2.83
CA LEU A 573 -31.71 18.65 -1.96
C LEU A 573 -30.36 18.14 -1.47
N PHE A 574 -29.37 17.99 -2.36
CA PHE A 574 -28.06 17.49 -1.97
C PHE A 574 -27.34 18.44 -1.03
N VAL A 575 -27.49 19.75 -1.23
CA VAL A 575 -27.04 20.78 -0.29
C VAL A 575 -27.74 20.60 1.06
N HIS A 576 -29.06 20.39 1.07
CA HIS A 576 -29.81 20.17 2.30
C HIS A 576 -29.38 18.89 3.05
N LEU A 577 -29.17 17.78 2.33
CA LEU A 577 -28.64 16.54 2.91
C LEU A 577 -27.26 16.78 3.54
N ALA A 578 -26.37 17.48 2.84
CA ALA A 578 -25.04 17.81 3.37
C ALA A 578 -25.12 18.77 4.58
N GLU A 579 -26.06 19.72 4.59
CA GLU A 579 -26.33 20.59 5.74
C GLU A 579 -26.81 19.77 6.95
N CYS A 580 -27.76 18.86 6.77
CA CYS A 580 -28.26 17.97 7.83
C CYS A 580 -27.16 17.05 8.37
N ALA A 581 -26.30 16.49 7.51
CA ALA A 581 -25.17 15.67 7.94
C ALA A 581 -24.09 16.50 8.70
N THR A 582 -23.94 17.77 8.35
CA THR A 582 -23.03 18.70 9.05
C THR A 582 -23.58 19.17 10.38
N TYR A 583 -24.90 19.31 10.50
CA TYR A 583 -25.62 19.75 11.70
C TYR A 583 -26.68 18.72 12.13
N PRO A 584 -26.28 17.51 12.58
CA PRO A 584 -27.23 16.40 12.74
C PRO A 584 -28.37 16.68 13.73
N SER A 585 -28.16 17.57 14.71
CA SER A 585 -29.20 18.03 15.65
C SER A 585 -30.49 18.55 15.00
N THR A 586 -30.44 19.00 13.74
CA THR A 586 -31.63 19.51 13.03
C THR A 586 -32.46 18.40 12.38
N ALA A 587 -31.91 17.18 12.28
CA ALA A 587 -32.49 16.07 11.53
C ALA A 587 -32.73 14.82 12.42
N PHE A 588 -32.66 14.92 13.74
CA PHE A 588 -33.04 13.83 14.64
C PHE A 588 -34.55 13.83 14.92
N PRO A 589 -35.20 12.65 14.95
CA PRO A 589 -36.54 12.52 15.52
C PRO A 589 -36.49 12.97 16.98
N LYS A 590 -37.28 13.99 17.36
CA LYS A 590 -37.28 14.46 18.76
C LYS A 590 -38.32 13.68 19.53
N GLN A 591 -37.87 12.76 20.39
CA GLN A 591 -38.71 12.21 21.45
C GLN A 591 -39.01 13.32 22.47
N GLU A 592 -40.23 13.35 23.01
CA GLU A 592 -40.54 14.19 24.17
C GLU A 592 -39.51 13.90 25.27
N GLU A 593 -38.92 14.96 25.84
CA GLU A 593 -38.00 14.82 26.96
C GLU A 593 -38.73 14.06 28.08
N GLU A 594 -38.19 12.92 28.55
CA GLU A 594 -38.64 12.37 29.83
C GLU A 594 -38.59 13.53 30.83
N PRO A 595 -39.69 13.80 31.57
CA PRO A 595 -39.75 14.95 32.46
C PRO A 595 -38.54 14.87 33.39
N TYR A 596 -37.73 15.94 33.40
CA TYR A 596 -36.59 16.09 34.28
C TYR A 596 -36.95 15.52 35.66
N ASP A 597 -36.26 14.45 36.06
CA ASP A 597 -36.45 13.87 37.39
C ASP A 597 -35.85 14.86 38.40
N ASN A 598 -36.65 15.87 38.75
CA ASN A 598 -36.33 16.95 39.68
C ASN A 598 -35.96 16.41 41.07
N MET A 599 -36.08 15.10 41.31
CA MET A 599 -35.68 14.44 42.54
C MET A 599 -34.23 14.73 42.94
N THR A 600 -33.29 14.81 42.00
CA THR A 600 -31.90 15.19 42.32
C THR A 600 -31.74 16.67 42.67
N LEU A 601 -32.50 17.56 42.03
CA LEU A 601 -32.54 18.98 42.37
C LEU A 601 -33.21 19.22 43.74
N TYR A 602 -34.31 18.52 44.03
CA TYR A 602 -35.01 18.57 45.31
C TYR A 602 -34.18 17.94 46.45
N LEU A 603 -33.44 16.85 46.19
CA LEU A 603 -32.48 16.28 47.14
C LEU A 603 -31.32 17.24 47.42
N GLY A 604 -30.80 17.91 46.39
CA GLY A 604 -29.76 18.94 46.53
C GLY A 604 -30.23 20.15 47.33
N LEU A 605 -31.42 20.69 47.02
CA LEU A 605 -32.04 21.79 47.75
C LEU A 605 -32.39 21.39 49.20
N GLY A 606 -32.86 20.16 49.41
CA GLY A 606 -33.15 19.61 50.74
C GLY A 606 -31.89 19.47 51.60
N ALA A 607 -30.78 19.01 51.01
CA ALA A 607 -29.50 18.92 51.70
C ALA A 607 -28.95 20.31 52.09
N ILE A 608 -29.08 21.31 51.21
CA ILE A 608 -28.68 22.70 51.48
C ILE A 608 -29.55 23.31 52.59
N ALA A 609 -30.87 23.07 52.57
CA ALA A 609 -31.77 23.53 53.61
C ALA A 609 -31.44 22.91 54.99
N CYS A 610 -31.12 21.60 55.03
CA CYS A 610 -30.70 20.92 56.25
C CYS A 610 -29.35 21.44 56.77
N ALA A 611 -28.40 21.72 55.88
CA ALA A 611 -27.11 22.32 56.23
C ALA A 611 -27.28 23.75 56.78
N ALA A 612 -28.14 24.57 56.16
CA ALA A 612 -28.44 25.91 56.65
C ALA A 612 -29.14 25.88 58.01
N ALA A 613 -30.11 24.99 58.20
CA ALA A 613 -30.81 24.82 59.47
C ALA A 613 -29.86 24.35 60.59
N SER A 614 -28.93 23.43 60.28
CA SER A 614 -27.94 22.97 61.27
C SER A 614 -26.94 24.07 61.63
N VAL A 615 -26.51 24.91 60.67
CA VAL A 615 -25.67 26.10 60.96
C VAL A 615 -26.42 27.10 61.85
N VAL A 616 -27.71 27.36 61.59
CA VAL A 616 -28.52 28.27 62.42
C VAL A 616 -28.70 27.71 63.84
N ILE A 617 -28.93 26.40 63.99
CA ILE A 617 -29.04 25.76 65.31
C ILE A 617 -27.72 25.84 66.08
N ILE A 618 -26.58 25.62 65.42
CA ILE A 618 -25.25 25.73 66.03
C ILE A 618 -24.98 27.18 66.45
N TRP A 619 -25.34 28.16 65.62
CA TRP A 619 -25.17 29.58 65.92
C TRP A 619 -26.05 30.01 67.11
N LYS A 620 -27.31 29.55 67.16
CA LYS A 620 -28.23 29.84 68.27
C LYS A 620 -27.83 29.16 69.58
N ARG A 621 -27.17 27.99 69.50
CA ARG A 621 -26.66 27.25 70.68
C ARG A 621 -25.36 27.86 71.22
N ASN A 622 -24.54 28.49 70.37
CA ASN A 622 -23.33 29.22 70.79
C ASN A 622 -23.60 30.67 71.24
N GLY A 623 -24.80 31.21 70.98
CA GLY A 623 -25.20 32.56 71.39
C GLY A 623 -25.84 32.69 72.79
N VAL A 624 -25.98 31.60 73.56
CA VAL A 624 -26.60 31.59 74.91
C VAL A 624 -25.56 31.35 76.02
N GLY A 625 -24.29 31.66 75.75
CA GLY A 625 -23.19 31.50 76.71
C GLY A 625 -22.30 32.73 76.82
N GLY A 626 -22.90 33.92 76.84
CA GLY A 626 -22.22 35.21 77.06
C GLY A 626 -22.98 36.03 78.09
#